data_AF-A0A559M6U6-F1
#
_entry.id   AF-A0A559M6U6-F1
#
_cell.length_a   1.000
_cell.length_b   1.000
_cell.length_c   1.000
_cell.angle_alpha   90.00
_cell.angle_beta   90.00
_cell.angle_gamma   90.00
#
_symmetry.space_group_name_H-M   'P 1'
#
loop_
_entity.id
_entity.type
_entity.pdbx_description
1 polymer ?
#
loop_
_entity_poly.entity_id
_entity_poly.type
_entity_poly.pdbx_seq_one_letter_code
_entity_poly.pdbx_strand_id
1 'polypeptide(L)'
;MNVRPTTDLARHALLTIRGARHASTVPETPKLELGRQIFVYNHLQKNHVVYSLTKALKNNKSLRQLPFNGKKSVPRALRKDHWTPLATLTFPSPPIGISAFQRLREFRRRHELEWTKARLFPDEKELKDYEAGIDVESAKNKRITEKQRGKKKSRERRKMTGRKLMDQKPNSVADMAFVLGRLDAVKVGTEKGSRLGLHGEGTGAQVEVLWNDLLDAEYAETWSANVVHGQMQDRRPQEVLVEDAQEQASEENAEPTKEEGRKPDKIIL
;
A
#
# COMPACT_ATOMS: atom_id res chain seq x y z
N MET A 1 -26.95 29.33 75.14
CA MET A 1 -27.17 30.16 73.93
C MET A 1 -26.05 29.85 72.95
N ASN A 2 -26.40 29.34 71.76
CA ASN A 2 -25.50 29.16 70.63
C ASN A 2 -25.06 30.52 70.09
N VAL A 3 -23.79 30.68 69.66
CA VAL A 3 -23.38 31.08 68.30
C VAL A 3 -21.89 30.68 68.12
N ARG A 4 -21.59 29.94 67.06
CA ARG A 4 -20.22 29.64 66.59
C ARG A 4 -19.73 30.81 65.72
N PRO A 5 -18.50 31.31 65.85
CA PRO A 5 -17.93 32.21 64.85
C PRO A 5 -17.37 31.40 63.66
N THR A 6 -17.76 31.85 62.48
CA THR A 6 -17.49 31.33 61.15
C THR A 6 -16.04 31.50 60.74
N THR A 7 -15.27 30.43 60.67
CA THR A 7 -14.01 30.37 59.91
C THR A 7 -13.87 29.03 59.22
N ASP A 8 -14.81 28.68 58.35
CA ASP A 8 -14.66 27.48 57.51
C ASP A 8 -15.26 27.63 56.10
N LEU A 9 -15.25 28.86 55.57
CA LEU A 9 -15.58 29.13 54.17
C LEU A 9 -14.37 29.49 53.30
N ALA A 10 -13.21 29.77 53.90
CA ALA A 10 -12.00 30.16 53.17
C ALA A 10 -11.10 28.98 52.76
N ARG A 11 -11.38 27.76 53.24
CA ARG A 11 -10.63 26.55 52.83
C ARG A 11 -11.31 25.75 51.71
N HIS A 12 -12.56 26.04 51.37
CA HIS A 12 -13.28 25.36 50.28
C HIS A 12 -13.27 26.12 48.94
N ALA A 13 -12.73 27.34 48.90
CA ALA A 13 -12.68 28.18 47.70
C ALA A 13 -11.36 28.09 46.89
N LEU A 14 -10.44 27.20 47.26
CA LEU A 14 -9.21 26.90 46.50
C LEU A 14 -9.20 25.48 45.91
N LEU A 15 -10.37 24.88 45.71
CA LEU A 15 -10.52 23.57 45.05
C LEU A 15 -11.62 23.54 43.98
N THR A 16 -12.02 24.70 43.44
CA THR A 16 -12.96 24.81 42.32
C THR A 16 -12.36 25.45 41.06
N ILE A 17 -11.02 25.51 40.96
CA ILE A 17 -10.31 25.90 39.73
C ILE A 17 -9.25 24.83 39.37
N ARG A 18 -9.62 23.55 39.48
CA ARG A 18 -8.81 22.41 38.98
C ARG A 18 -9.64 21.40 38.20
N GLY A 19 -10.77 21.84 37.64
CA GLY A 19 -11.69 21.01 36.85
C GLY A 19 -11.74 21.33 35.35
N ALA A 20 -11.15 22.44 34.90
CA ALA A 20 -11.03 22.74 33.47
C ALA A 20 -9.67 22.26 32.97
N ARG A 21 -9.50 20.93 32.89
CA ARG A 21 -8.50 20.40 31.96
C ARG A 21 -8.93 20.93 30.61
N HIS A 22 -8.10 21.76 29.99
CA HIS A 22 -8.23 22.10 28.59
C HIS A 22 -8.40 20.77 27.85
N ALA A 23 -9.62 20.44 27.44
CA ALA A 23 -9.82 19.50 26.38
C ALA A 23 -9.11 20.15 25.21
N SER A 24 -7.88 19.73 24.95
CA SER A 24 -7.22 20.02 23.70
C SER A 24 -8.12 19.41 22.64
N THR A 25 -9.07 20.19 22.13
CA THR A 25 -9.73 19.92 20.87
C THR A 25 -8.64 20.07 19.83
N VAL A 26 -7.77 19.05 19.75
CA VAL A 26 -6.92 18.84 18.59
C VAL A 26 -7.93 18.83 17.44
N PRO A 27 -7.81 19.74 16.46
CA PRO A 27 -8.73 19.74 15.34
C PRO A 27 -8.70 18.33 14.75
N GLU A 28 -9.84 17.63 14.79
CA GLU A 28 -9.94 16.31 14.18
C GLU A 28 -9.54 16.47 12.73
N THR A 29 -8.40 15.87 12.38
CA THR A 29 -7.99 15.81 10.98
C THR A 29 -9.15 15.18 10.22
N PRO A 30 -9.65 15.80 9.14
CA PRO A 30 -10.79 15.26 8.42
C PRO A 30 -10.47 13.83 8.03
N LYS A 31 -11.29 12.90 8.53
CA LYS A 31 -11.10 11.46 8.30
C LYS A 31 -11.20 11.22 6.81
N LEU A 32 -10.05 11.04 6.16
CA LEU A 32 -9.98 10.79 4.72
C LEU A 32 -10.84 9.57 4.40
N GLU A 33 -11.82 9.75 3.50
CA GLU A 33 -12.67 8.66 3.07
C GLU A 33 -11.82 7.56 2.41
N LEU A 34 -11.84 6.37 3.00
CA LEU A 34 -11.07 5.22 2.53
C LEU A 34 -11.46 4.90 1.08
N GLY A 35 -10.47 4.85 0.19
CA GLY A 35 -10.69 4.58 -1.24
C GLY A 35 -10.95 5.82 -2.09
N ARG A 36 -11.09 7.02 -1.50
CA ARG A 36 -11.06 8.26 -2.29
C ARG A 36 -9.70 8.46 -2.96
N GLN A 37 -8.64 8.09 -2.26
CA GLN A 37 -7.27 8.14 -2.74
C GLN A 37 -6.57 6.79 -2.57
N ILE A 38 -5.69 6.46 -3.50
CA ILE A 38 -4.76 5.34 -3.38
C ILE A 38 -3.34 5.91 -3.49
N PHE A 39 -2.49 5.52 -2.55
CA PHE A 39 -1.08 5.87 -2.52
C PHE A 39 -0.27 4.69 -3.02
N VAL A 40 0.58 4.94 -4.02
CA VAL A 40 1.48 3.96 -4.59
C VAL A 40 2.89 4.33 -4.17
N TYR A 41 3.60 3.38 -3.58
CA TYR A 41 4.98 3.55 -3.13
C TYR A 41 5.88 2.60 -3.90
N ASN A 42 7.11 3.02 -4.18
CA ASN A 42 8.14 2.17 -4.74
C ASN A 42 9.39 2.13 -3.87
N HIS A 43 10.13 1.02 -3.94
CA HIS A 43 11.42 0.87 -3.31
C HIS A 43 12.51 1.37 -4.27
N LEU A 44 13.32 2.35 -3.86
CA LEU A 44 14.30 3.03 -4.73
C LEU A 44 15.29 2.10 -5.45
N GLN A 45 15.84 1.10 -4.73
CA GLN A 45 16.86 0.21 -5.29
C GLN A 45 16.32 -1.04 -5.97
N LYS A 46 15.17 -1.57 -5.53
CA LYS A 46 14.66 -2.88 -5.95
C LYS A 46 13.41 -2.79 -6.82
N ASN A 47 12.85 -1.58 -6.96
CA ASN A 47 11.62 -1.32 -7.70
C ASN A 47 10.43 -2.19 -7.29
N HIS A 48 10.41 -2.65 -6.04
CA HIS A 48 9.18 -3.18 -5.45
C HIS A 48 8.16 -2.07 -5.42
N VAL A 49 6.93 -2.33 -5.81
CA VAL A 49 5.82 -1.40 -5.60
C VAL A 49 5.04 -1.82 -4.35
N VAL A 50 4.26 -0.96 -3.72
CA VAL A 50 3.27 -1.28 -2.67
C VAL A 50 2.11 -0.31 -2.82
N TYR A 51 0.89 -0.83 -2.69
CA TYR A 51 -0.33 -0.02 -2.71
C TYR A 51 -0.86 0.22 -1.29
N SER A 52 -1.33 1.42 -0.98
CA SER A 52 -1.93 1.76 0.31
C SER A 52 -3.17 2.63 0.11
N LEU A 53 -4.18 2.44 0.96
CA LEU A 53 -5.35 3.33 1.05
C LEU A 53 -5.10 4.53 1.98
N THR A 54 -4.08 4.43 2.83
CA THR A 54 -3.66 5.48 3.76
C THR A 54 -2.35 6.09 3.30
N LYS A 55 -2.19 7.39 3.54
CA LYS A 55 -0.94 8.09 3.24
C LYS A 55 0.23 7.49 4.04
N ALA A 56 0.02 7.18 5.32
CA ALA A 56 0.96 6.41 6.12
C ALA A 56 1.06 4.95 5.63
N LEU A 57 2.29 4.46 5.48
CA LEU A 57 2.58 3.12 4.98
C LEU A 57 2.67 2.13 6.14
N LYS A 58 1.59 1.38 6.37
CA LYS A 58 1.55 0.41 7.48
C LYS A 58 2.46 -0.78 7.20
N ASN A 59 3.42 -1.06 8.09
CA ASN A 59 4.44 -2.08 7.91
C ASN A 59 3.85 -3.47 7.59
N ASN A 60 2.94 -3.96 8.42
CA ASN A 60 2.32 -5.29 8.29
C ASN A 60 1.51 -5.44 6.99
N LYS A 61 0.71 -4.44 6.62
CA LYS A 61 -0.14 -4.50 5.41
C LYS A 61 0.69 -4.42 4.12
N SER A 62 1.80 -3.69 4.16
CA SER A 62 2.69 -3.49 3.02
C SER A 62 3.55 -4.71 2.76
N LEU A 63 4.18 -5.28 3.80
CA LEU A 63 5.02 -6.48 3.66
C LEU A 63 4.24 -7.70 3.17
N ARG A 64 2.95 -7.82 3.53
CA ARG A 64 2.04 -8.86 3.02
C ARG A 64 1.80 -8.79 1.50
N GLN A 65 2.15 -7.69 0.85
CA GLN A 65 2.06 -7.56 -0.61
C GLN A 65 3.30 -8.09 -1.33
N LEU A 66 4.41 -8.33 -0.61
CA LEU A 66 5.68 -8.76 -1.20
C LEU A 66 5.83 -10.28 -1.06
N PRO A 67 5.79 -11.06 -2.16
CA PRO A 67 6.03 -12.50 -2.10
C PRO A 67 7.51 -12.81 -1.91
N PHE A 68 7.78 -14.02 -1.42
CA PHE A 68 9.15 -14.50 -1.26
C PHE A 68 9.73 -14.95 -2.61
N ASN A 69 10.56 -14.09 -3.21
CA ASN A 69 11.24 -14.36 -4.48
C ASN A 69 12.70 -14.82 -4.29
N GLY A 70 13.08 -15.18 -3.06
CA GLY A 70 14.42 -15.65 -2.69
C GLY A 70 15.05 -14.90 -1.53
N LYS A 71 16.30 -15.25 -1.20
CA LYS A 71 17.02 -14.65 -0.05
C LYS A 71 17.19 -13.14 -0.26
N LYS A 72 16.87 -12.35 0.77
CA LYS A 72 16.90 -10.87 0.76
C LYS A 72 15.91 -10.21 -0.22
N SER A 73 14.89 -10.93 -0.68
CA SER A 73 13.79 -10.33 -1.45
C SER A 73 12.96 -9.42 -0.55
N VAL A 74 12.26 -10.01 0.42
CA VAL A 74 11.41 -9.32 1.39
C VAL A 74 12.26 -8.71 2.52
N PRO A 75 12.16 -7.40 2.81
CA PRO A 75 12.82 -6.79 3.95
C PRO A 75 12.14 -7.18 5.27
N ARG A 76 12.88 -7.16 6.38
CA ARG A 76 12.32 -7.45 7.72
C ARG A 76 11.29 -6.41 8.16
N ALA A 77 11.52 -5.15 7.82
CA ALA A 77 10.66 -4.02 8.10
C ALA A 77 10.81 -3.00 6.96
N LEU A 78 9.76 -2.20 6.73
CA LEU A 78 9.86 -1.05 5.85
C LEU A 78 10.76 0.00 6.49
N ARG A 79 11.69 0.55 5.72
CA ARG A 79 12.53 1.66 6.15
C ARG A 79 12.14 2.92 5.39
N LYS A 80 11.92 4.02 6.10
CA LYS A 80 11.46 5.29 5.52
C LYS A 80 12.34 5.85 4.38
N ASP A 81 13.63 5.53 4.39
CA ASP A 81 14.61 6.00 3.40
C ASP A 81 14.62 5.18 2.10
N HIS A 82 14.14 3.94 2.15
CA HIS A 82 14.14 3.05 0.98
C HIS A 82 12.88 3.18 0.13
N TRP A 83 11.80 3.71 0.70
CA TRP A 83 10.49 3.81 0.06
C TRP A 83 10.17 5.24 -0.28
N THR A 84 9.72 5.45 -1.51
CA THR A 84 9.33 6.76 -2.04
C THR A 84 7.93 6.68 -2.61
N PRO A 85 7.13 7.77 -2.55
CA PRO A 85 5.88 7.84 -3.28
C PRO A 85 6.17 7.74 -4.78
N LEU A 86 5.47 6.85 -5.46
CA LEU A 86 5.49 6.70 -6.92
C LEU A 86 4.39 7.56 -7.54
N ALA A 87 3.16 7.36 -7.10
CA ALA A 87 1.98 8.05 -7.60
C ALA A 87 0.89 8.12 -6.53
N THR A 88 0.03 9.13 -6.62
CA THR A 88 -1.23 9.22 -5.87
C THR A 88 -2.38 9.23 -6.87
N LEU A 89 -3.32 8.31 -6.69
CA LEU A 89 -4.52 8.18 -7.53
C LEU A 89 -5.69 8.81 -6.77
N THR A 90 -6.37 9.77 -7.39
CA THR A 90 -7.56 10.42 -6.81
C THR A 90 -8.79 10.03 -7.62
N PHE A 91 -9.78 9.48 -6.92
CA PHE A 91 -11.02 8.99 -7.51
C PHE A 91 -12.19 9.95 -7.21
N PRO A 92 -13.21 10.00 -8.06
CA PRO A 92 -14.39 10.82 -7.84
C PRO A 92 -15.36 10.21 -6.82
N SER A 93 -15.22 8.92 -6.50
CA SER A 93 -16.05 8.20 -5.52
C SER A 93 -15.25 7.11 -4.80
N PRO A 94 -15.36 6.96 -3.47
CA PRO A 94 -14.63 5.93 -2.70
C PRO A 94 -14.79 4.47 -3.17
N PRO A 95 -16.02 3.94 -3.46
CA PRO A 95 -16.17 2.57 -3.92
C PRO A 95 -15.41 2.25 -5.21
N ILE A 96 -15.26 3.23 -6.11
CA ILE A 96 -14.49 3.08 -7.35
C ILE A 96 -13.02 2.82 -7.01
N GLY A 97 -12.45 3.61 -6.11
CA GLY A 97 -11.06 3.42 -5.70
C GLY A 97 -10.84 2.13 -4.91
N ILE A 98 -11.80 1.68 -4.09
CA ILE A 98 -11.70 0.36 -3.43
C ILE A 98 -11.65 -0.77 -4.47
N SER A 99 -12.51 -0.71 -5.51
CA SER A 99 -12.50 -1.68 -6.60
C SER A 99 -11.20 -1.65 -7.40
N ALA A 100 -10.72 -0.45 -7.74
CA ALA A 100 -9.44 -0.25 -8.41
C ALA A 100 -8.27 -0.82 -7.58
N PHE A 101 -8.24 -0.53 -6.28
CA PHE A 101 -7.23 -1.03 -5.35
C PHE A 101 -7.19 -2.55 -5.29
N GLN A 102 -8.36 -3.20 -5.27
CA GLN A 102 -8.45 -4.65 -5.31
C GLN A 102 -7.83 -5.20 -6.60
N ARG A 103 -8.23 -4.68 -7.76
CA ARG A 103 -7.72 -5.12 -9.07
C ARG A 103 -6.22 -4.93 -9.21
N LEU A 104 -5.69 -3.77 -8.83
CA LEU A 104 -4.24 -3.49 -8.88
C LEU A 104 -3.45 -4.50 -8.06
N ARG A 105 -3.96 -4.89 -6.89
CA ARG A 105 -3.32 -5.91 -6.05
C ARG A 105 -3.43 -7.32 -6.64
N GLU A 106 -4.53 -7.63 -7.30
CA GLU A 106 -4.70 -8.90 -8.02
C GLU A 106 -3.75 -9.00 -9.21
N PHE A 107 -3.66 -7.97 -10.05
CA PHE A 107 -2.70 -7.92 -11.18
C PHE A 107 -1.28 -8.09 -10.70
N ARG A 108 -0.88 -7.32 -9.68
CA ARG A 108 0.45 -7.43 -9.08
C ARG A 108 0.77 -8.85 -8.61
N ARG A 109 -0.16 -9.50 -7.91
CA ARG A 109 0.01 -10.90 -7.48
C ARG A 109 0.19 -11.83 -8.69
N ARG A 110 -0.54 -11.62 -9.78
CA ARG A 110 -0.41 -12.41 -11.01
C ARG A 110 0.93 -12.19 -11.70
N HIS A 111 1.46 -10.97 -11.75
CA HIS A 111 2.79 -10.71 -12.31
C HIS A 111 3.90 -11.46 -11.59
N GLU A 112 3.78 -11.61 -10.28
CA GLU A 112 4.78 -12.29 -9.45
C GLU A 112 4.61 -13.83 -9.43
N LEU A 113 3.40 -14.35 -9.68
CA LEU A 113 3.10 -15.80 -9.64
C LEU A 113 3.04 -16.46 -11.03
N GLU A 114 2.42 -15.82 -12.01
CA GLU A 114 2.14 -16.34 -13.36
C GLU A 114 3.12 -15.75 -14.39
N TRP A 115 4.42 -15.94 -14.16
CA TRP A 115 5.47 -15.43 -15.04
C TRP A 115 6.02 -16.51 -15.99
N THR A 116 6.45 -16.05 -17.17
CA THR A 116 7.14 -16.88 -18.16
C THR A 116 8.52 -16.30 -18.45
N LYS A 117 9.45 -17.11 -18.97
CA LYS A 117 10.80 -16.64 -19.31
C LYS A 117 10.77 -15.51 -20.35
N ALA A 118 9.90 -15.63 -21.35
CA ALA A 118 9.73 -14.62 -22.39
C ALA A 118 9.26 -13.28 -21.81
N ARG A 119 8.39 -13.32 -20.78
CA ARG A 119 7.92 -12.09 -20.11
C ARG A 119 9.00 -11.44 -19.24
N LEU A 120 9.81 -12.23 -18.53
CA LEU A 120 10.88 -11.71 -17.66
C LEU A 120 12.12 -11.23 -18.41
N PHE A 121 12.39 -11.84 -19.56
CA PHE A 121 13.56 -11.59 -20.39
C PHE A 121 13.09 -11.37 -21.84
N PRO A 122 12.50 -10.20 -22.14
CA PRO A 122 12.06 -9.88 -23.50
C PRO A 122 13.24 -9.77 -24.47
N ASP A 123 14.39 -9.33 -23.98
CA ASP A 123 15.61 -9.21 -24.78
C ASP A 123 16.29 -10.57 -24.98
N GLU A 124 16.52 -10.96 -26.23
CA GLU A 124 17.18 -12.23 -26.56
C GLU A 124 18.55 -12.38 -25.90
N LYS A 125 19.30 -11.27 -25.79
CA LYS A 125 20.61 -11.26 -25.15
C LYS A 125 20.49 -11.58 -23.66
N GLU A 126 19.56 -10.94 -22.96
CA GLU A 126 19.31 -11.23 -21.55
C GLU A 126 18.86 -12.67 -21.33
N LEU A 127 18.03 -13.20 -22.23
CA LEU A 127 17.60 -14.60 -22.18
C LEU A 127 18.79 -15.56 -22.34
N LYS A 128 19.68 -15.29 -23.31
CA LYS A 128 20.92 -16.06 -23.49
C LYS A 128 21.82 -15.99 -22.25
N ASP A 129 21.98 -14.82 -21.66
CA ASP A 129 22.77 -14.63 -20.43
C ASP A 129 22.18 -15.41 -19.24
N TYR A 130 20.85 -15.37 -19.10
CA TYR A 130 20.11 -16.17 -18.13
C TYR A 130 20.31 -17.68 -18.35
N GLU A 131 20.18 -18.15 -19.59
CA GLU A 131 20.38 -19.55 -19.93
C GLU A 131 21.83 -20.00 -19.75
N ALA A 132 22.80 -19.15 -20.06
CA ALA A 132 24.20 -19.45 -19.81
C ALA A 132 24.50 -19.57 -18.30
N GLY A 133 23.71 -18.88 -17.45
CA GLY A 133 23.88 -18.86 -16.01
C GLY A 133 25.24 -18.27 -15.60
N ILE A 134 25.68 -17.29 -16.39
CA ILE A 134 27.01 -16.68 -16.25
C ILE A 134 27.00 -15.77 -15.03
N ASP A 135 27.89 -16.06 -14.10
CA ASP A 135 28.37 -15.08 -13.13
C ASP A 135 29.63 -14.47 -13.74
N VAL A 136 29.53 -13.25 -14.25
CA VAL A 136 30.54 -12.57 -15.09
C VAL A 136 31.91 -12.52 -14.40
N GLU A 137 31.95 -12.56 -13.06
CA GLU A 137 33.17 -12.53 -12.25
C GLU A 137 33.80 -13.90 -11.99
N SER A 138 33.05 -14.99 -12.17
CA SER A 138 33.39 -16.30 -11.63
C SER A 138 34.11 -17.25 -12.60
N ALA A 139 34.33 -16.83 -13.84
CA ALA A 139 35.03 -17.62 -14.86
C ALA A 139 36.52 -17.88 -14.55
N LYS A 140 37.08 -17.22 -13.52
CA LYS A 140 38.51 -17.29 -13.17
C LYS A 140 38.91 -18.52 -12.33
N ASN A 141 37.97 -19.24 -11.73
CA ASN A 141 38.29 -20.38 -10.84
C ASN A 141 38.23 -21.73 -11.57
N LYS A 142 39.39 -22.17 -12.11
CA LYS A 142 39.54 -23.42 -12.89
C LYS A 142 39.35 -24.74 -12.10
N ARG A 143 39.29 -24.71 -10.76
CA ARG A 143 39.28 -25.90 -9.88
C ARG A 143 37.88 -26.35 -9.39
N ILE A 144 36.83 -26.21 -10.19
CA ILE A 144 35.46 -26.56 -9.78
C ILE A 144 34.97 -27.77 -10.58
N THR A 145 34.42 -28.78 -9.90
CA THR A 145 33.82 -29.97 -10.53
C THR A 145 32.56 -29.62 -11.33
N GLU A 146 32.21 -30.43 -12.34
CA GLU A 146 31.05 -30.16 -13.20
C GLU A 146 29.73 -30.09 -12.40
N LYS A 147 29.58 -30.96 -11.41
CA LYS A 147 28.42 -30.94 -10.48
C LYS A 147 28.32 -29.63 -9.69
N GLN A 148 29.45 -29.08 -9.25
CA GLN A 148 29.48 -27.80 -8.55
C GLN A 148 29.20 -26.62 -9.50
N ARG A 149 29.66 -26.69 -10.76
CA ARG A 149 29.34 -25.70 -11.80
C ARG A 149 27.84 -25.66 -12.09
N GLY A 150 27.19 -26.82 -12.26
CA GLY A 150 25.75 -26.90 -12.47
C GLY A 150 24.92 -26.29 -11.32
N LYS A 151 25.27 -26.60 -10.06
CA LYS A 151 24.64 -25.99 -8.88
C LYS A 151 24.81 -24.47 -8.85
N LYS A 152 25.99 -23.96 -9.24
CA LYS A 152 26.27 -22.52 -9.29
C LYS A 152 25.44 -21.82 -10.35
N LYS A 153 25.36 -22.38 -11.57
CA LYS A 153 24.50 -21.86 -12.65
C LYS A 153 23.03 -21.80 -12.22
N SER A 154 22.52 -22.87 -11.61
CA SER A 154 21.14 -22.91 -11.09
C SER A 154 20.88 -21.83 -10.05
N ARG A 155 21.84 -21.59 -9.14
CA ARG A 155 21.74 -20.52 -8.13
C ARG A 155 21.71 -19.14 -8.76
N GLU A 156 22.56 -18.89 -9.77
CA GLU A 156 22.60 -17.57 -10.43
C GLU A 156 21.32 -17.31 -11.21
N ARG A 157 20.79 -18.32 -11.92
CA ARG A 157 19.47 -18.21 -12.57
C ARG A 157 18.37 -17.83 -11.58
N ARG A 158 18.28 -18.51 -10.44
CA ARG A 158 17.29 -18.18 -9.39
C ARG A 158 17.46 -16.75 -8.86
N LYS A 159 18.69 -16.26 -8.73
CA LYS A 159 19.00 -14.90 -8.30
C LYS A 159 18.60 -13.86 -9.35
N MET A 160 18.89 -14.13 -10.63
CA MET A 160 18.48 -13.30 -11.76
C MET A 160 16.95 -13.22 -11.87
N THR A 161 16.27 -14.37 -11.83
CA THR A 161 14.79 -14.45 -11.80
C THR A 161 14.23 -13.68 -10.62
N GLY A 162 14.76 -13.91 -9.41
CA GLY A 162 14.30 -13.19 -8.22
C GLY A 162 14.46 -11.68 -8.34
N ARG A 163 15.55 -11.18 -8.94
CA ARG A 163 15.77 -9.75 -9.19
C ARG A 163 14.76 -9.17 -10.18
N LYS A 164 14.51 -9.83 -11.31
CA LYS A 164 13.53 -9.37 -12.30
C LYS A 164 12.10 -9.43 -11.77
N LEU A 165 11.75 -10.44 -10.98
CA LEU A 165 10.45 -10.52 -10.30
C LEU A 165 10.23 -9.44 -9.24
N MET A 166 11.30 -8.87 -8.69
CA MET A 166 11.21 -7.76 -7.74
C MET A 166 10.93 -6.42 -8.45
N ASP A 167 11.38 -6.28 -9.70
CA ASP A 167 11.21 -5.07 -10.50
C ASP A 167 9.79 -4.96 -11.06
N GLN A 168 8.88 -4.51 -10.21
CA GLN A 168 7.44 -4.42 -10.50
C GLN A 168 6.98 -3.00 -10.84
N LYS A 169 7.88 -2.02 -10.82
CA LYS A 169 7.56 -0.62 -11.17
C LYS A 169 6.92 -0.48 -12.56
N PRO A 170 7.53 -0.97 -13.66
CA PRO A 170 6.93 -0.85 -14.99
C PRO A 170 5.59 -1.58 -15.09
N ASN A 171 5.51 -2.82 -14.56
CA ASN A 171 4.28 -3.60 -14.56
C ASN A 171 3.15 -2.89 -13.81
N SER A 172 3.45 -2.29 -12.66
CA SER A 172 2.46 -1.56 -11.86
C SER A 172 1.92 -0.34 -12.59
N VAL A 173 2.76 0.36 -13.36
CA VAL A 173 2.31 1.49 -14.18
C VAL A 173 1.41 1.03 -15.33
N ALA A 174 1.80 -0.03 -16.03
CA ALA A 174 0.96 -0.64 -17.06
C ALA A 174 -0.38 -1.14 -16.49
N ASP A 175 -0.38 -1.73 -15.30
CA ASP A 175 -1.59 -2.15 -14.59
C ASP A 175 -2.47 -0.97 -14.21
N MET A 176 -1.89 0.15 -13.78
CA MET A 176 -2.63 1.38 -13.51
C MET A 176 -3.33 1.87 -14.77
N ALA A 177 -2.62 1.99 -15.89
CA ALA A 177 -3.23 2.40 -17.16
C ALA A 177 -4.38 1.45 -17.56
N PHE A 178 -4.16 0.14 -17.46
CA PHE A 178 -5.15 -0.87 -17.81
C PHE A 178 -6.39 -0.84 -16.93
N VAL A 179 -6.21 -0.77 -15.60
CA VAL A 179 -7.30 -0.77 -14.62
C VAL A 179 -8.09 0.53 -14.72
N LEU A 180 -7.41 1.68 -14.68
CA LEU A 180 -8.04 3.00 -14.64
C LEU A 180 -8.84 3.29 -15.92
N GLY A 181 -8.37 2.82 -17.08
CA GLY A 181 -9.08 2.99 -18.35
C GLY A 181 -10.34 2.16 -18.51
N ARG A 182 -10.58 1.19 -17.61
CA ARG A 182 -11.72 0.27 -17.62
C ARG A 182 -12.53 0.31 -16.33
N LEU A 183 -12.35 1.34 -15.50
CA LEU A 183 -13.15 1.51 -14.28
C LEU A 183 -14.55 1.99 -14.63
N ASP A 184 -15.55 1.40 -13.99
CA ASP A 184 -16.93 1.82 -14.16
C ASP A 184 -17.13 3.23 -13.60
N ALA A 185 -17.67 4.13 -14.42
CA ALA A 185 -18.31 5.33 -13.90
C ALA A 185 -19.56 4.89 -13.11
N VAL A 186 -19.41 4.69 -11.80
CA VAL A 186 -20.58 4.54 -10.93
C VAL A 186 -21.38 5.83 -11.08
N LYS A 187 -22.49 5.77 -11.81
CA LYS A 187 -23.50 6.83 -11.76
C LYS A 187 -24.00 6.88 -10.33
N VAL A 188 -23.55 7.88 -9.59
CA VAL A 188 -24.00 8.17 -8.22
C VAL A 188 -25.52 8.29 -8.28
N GLY A 189 -26.24 7.25 -7.83
CA GLY A 189 -27.72 7.23 -7.78
C GLY A 189 -28.43 6.15 -8.60
N THR A 190 -27.76 5.26 -9.35
CA THR A 190 -28.43 4.10 -9.97
C THR A 190 -28.12 2.83 -9.18
N GLU A 191 -28.96 2.56 -8.18
CA GLU A 191 -28.92 1.32 -7.41
C GLU A 191 -29.27 0.13 -8.31
N LYS A 192 -28.25 -0.57 -8.79
CA LYS A 192 -28.23 -2.03 -8.99
C LYS A 192 -26.82 -2.43 -9.42
N GLY A 193 -26.22 -3.33 -8.64
CA GLY A 193 -24.85 -3.80 -8.79
C GLY A 193 -24.54 -4.39 -10.16
N SER A 194 -24.11 -3.54 -11.08
CA SER A 194 -23.28 -3.98 -12.20
C SER A 194 -21.97 -4.47 -11.62
N ARG A 195 -21.85 -5.80 -11.59
CA ARG A 195 -20.73 -6.59 -11.10
C ARG A 195 -19.42 -5.93 -11.50
N LEU A 196 -18.67 -5.38 -10.53
CA LEU A 196 -17.21 -5.13 -10.56
C LEU A 196 -16.58 -5.42 -11.93
N GLY A 197 -16.92 -4.63 -12.95
CA GLY A 197 -16.64 -4.95 -14.35
C GLY A 197 -15.49 -4.12 -14.84
N LEU A 198 -14.58 -4.69 -15.62
CA LEU A 198 -13.70 -3.91 -16.46
C LEU A 198 -14.51 -3.68 -17.75
N HIS A 199 -15.11 -2.51 -17.92
CA HIS A 199 -15.90 -2.18 -19.12
C HIS A 199 -15.12 -1.28 -20.08
N GLY A 200 -15.58 -1.20 -21.34
CA GLY A 200 -14.85 -0.68 -22.51
C GLY A 200 -14.02 0.59 -22.28
N GLU A 201 -12.89 0.68 -22.99
CA GLU A 201 -11.89 1.74 -22.83
C GLU A 201 -12.51 3.14 -22.96
N GLY A 202 -12.15 4.05 -22.05
CA GLY A 202 -12.46 5.48 -22.16
C GLY A 202 -13.88 5.90 -21.76
N THR A 203 -14.73 4.98 -21.31
CA THR A 203 -16.09 5.30 -20.79
C THR A 203 -16.13 5.43 -19.26
N GLY A 204 -14.96 5.36 -18.62
CA GLY A 204 -14.83 5.29 -17.17
C GLY A 204 -14.89 6.64 -16.45
N ALA A 205 -14.93 6.57 -15.12
CA ALA A 205 -14.85 7.77 -14.28
C ALA A 205 -13.55 8.54 -14.53
N GLN A 206 -13.60 9.88 -14.45
CA GLN A 206 -12.38 10.69 -14.54
C GLN A 206 -11.51 10.45 -13.31
N VAL A 207 -10.25 10.05 -13.52
CA VAL A 207 -9.29 9.77 -12.44
C VAL A 207 -8.06 10.63 -12.64
N GLU A 208 -7.60 11.24 -11.55
CA GLU A 208 -6.36 12.01 -11.53
C GLU A 208 -5.21 11.15 -11.00
N VAL A 209 -4.09 11.17 -11.70
CA VAL A 209 -2.86 10.48 -11.33
C VAL A 209 -1.77 11.52 -11.11
N LEU A 210 -1.41 11.72 -9.85
CA LEU A 210 -0.34 12.62 -9.43
C LEU A 210 0.96 11.84 -9.29
N TRP A 211 1.90 12.09 -10.20
CA TRP A 211 3.19 11.41 -10.25
C TRP A 211 4.24 12.12 -9.41
N ASN A 212 5.11 11.35 -8.76
CA ASN A 212 6.33 11.90 -8.17
C ASN A 212 7.33 12.31 -9.27
N ASP A 213 7.53 11.44 -10.26
CA ASP A 213 8.24 11.72 -11.51
C ASP A 213 7.31 11.48 -12.69
N LEU A 214 7.13 12.49 -13.55
CA LEU A 214 6.25 12.41 -14.71
C LEU A 214 6.74 11.41 -15.75
N LEU A 215 8.05 11.15 -15.83
CA LEU A 215 8.63 10.17 -16.74
C LEU A 215 8.16 8.74 -16.44
N ASP A 216 7.76 8.47 -15.19
CA ASP A 216 7.23 7.17 -14.83
C ASP A 216 5.90 6.85 -15.52
N ALA A 217 5.18 7.84 -16.06
CA ALA A 217 3.96 7.61 -16.83
C ALA A 217 4.24 6.90 -18.17
N GLU A 218 5.45 7.00 -18.71
CA GLU A 218 5.86 6.43 -20.01
C GLU A 218 6.03 4.91 -19.98
N TYR A 219 6.07 4.30 -18.79
CA TYR A 219 6.09 2.83 -18.68
C TYR A 219 4.82 2.15 -19.23
N ALA A 220 3.72 2.89 -19.34
CA ALA A 220 2.53 2.42 -20.03
C ALA A 220 2.52 2.95 -21.46
N GLU A 221 2.33 2.05 -22.43
CA GLU A 221 2.30 2.41 -23.86
C GLU A 221 1.15 3.36 -24.21
N THR A 222 -0.01 3.17 -23.58
CA THR A 222 -1.20 3.98 -23.84
C THR A 222 -1.95 4.28 -22.55
N TRP A 223 -2.56 5.47 -22.51
CA TRP A 223 -3.45 5.91 -21.45
C TRP A 223 -4.81 6.25 -22.04
N SER A 224 -5.87 5.89 -21.32
CA SER A 224 -7.23 6.21 -21.74
C SER A 224 -7.55 7.69 -21.48
N ALA A 225 -8.46 8.25 -22.27
CA ALA A 225 -8.80 9.68 -22.22
C ALA A 225 -9.41 10.15 -20.88
N ASN A 226 -9.93 9.24 -20.06
CA ASN A 226 -10.48 9.55 -18.73
C ASN A 226 -9.42 9.74 -17.64
N VAL A 227 -8.14 9.45 -17.93
CA VAL A 227 -7.06 9.60 -16.97
C VAL A 227 -6.36 10.94 -17.19
N VAL A 228 -6.33 11.76 -16.13
CA VAL A 228 -5.61 13.04 -16.13
C VAL A 228 -4.32 12.89 -15.35
N HIS A 229 -3.20 13.29 -15.94
CA HIS A 229 -1.90 13.24 -15.29
C HIS A 229 -1.54 14.60 -14.71
N GLY A 230 -0.96 14.59 -13.52
CA GLY A 230 -0.41 15.77 -12.86
C GLY A 230 0.89 15.46 -12.14
N GLN A 231 1.63 16.50 -11.78
CA GLN A 231 2.80 16.37 -10.92
C GLN A 231 2.41 16.57 -9.45
N MET A 232 2.96 15.74 -8.57
CA MET A 232 2.79 15.88 -7.14
C MET A 232 3.44 17.19 -6.64
N GLN A 233 2.64 18.05 -6.00
CA GLN A 233 3.08 19.39 -5.59
C GLN A 233 4.09 19.37 -4.43
N ASP A 234 3.96 18.43 -3.50
CA ASP A 234 4.91 18.25 -2.40
C ASP A 234 6.01 17.25 -2.82
N ARG A 235 7.07 17.76 -3.44
CA ARG A 235 8.34 17.02 -3.65
C ARG A 235 9.17 16.88 -2.38
N ARG A 236 8.78 17.53 -1.29
CA ARG A 236 9.34 17.20 0.02
C ARG A 236 9.21 15.68 0.15
N PRO A 237 10.27 14.94 0.54
CA PRO A 237 10.11 13.55 0.89
C PRO A 237 8.94 13.55 1.87
N GLN A 238 7.77 13.11 1.41
CA GLN A 238 6.66 12.82 2.30
C GLN A 238 7.31 11.78 3.17
N GLU A 239 7.74 12.17 4.37
CA GLU A 239 8.33 11.24 5.31
C GLU A 239 7.34 10.09 5.31
N VAL A 240 7.75 8.96 4.73
CA VAL A 240 6.86 7.83 4.63
C VAL A 240 6.58 7.52 6.07
N LEU A 241 5.39 7.91 6.53
CA LEU A 241 4.97 7.71 7.90
C LEU A 241 4.76 6.21 7.99
N VAL A 242 5.83 5.50 8.29
CA VAL A 242 5.79 4.09 8.60
C VAL A 242 5.33 4.05 10.04
N GLU A 243 4.05 3.72 10.23
CA GLU A 243 3.54 3.43 11.57
C GLU A 243 4.32 2.21 12.09
N ASP A 244 5.13 2.43 13.13
CA ASP A 244 5.90 1.38 13.77
C ASP A 244 4.94 0.40 14.46
N ALA A 245 5.25 -0.90 14.35
CA ALA A 245 4.38 -1.99 14.80
C ALA A 245 4.08 -2.01 16.32
N GLN A 246 4.68 -1.10 17.11
CA GLN A 246 4.53 -1.05 18.56
C GLN A 246 3.16 -0.52 19.01
N GLU A 247 2.48 0.34 18.22
CA GLU A 247 1.19 0.92 18.62
C GLU A 247 -0.02 -0.02 18.39
N GLN A 248 0.10 -1.03 17.53
CA GLN A 248 -1.01 -1.97 17.28
C GLN A 248 -1.17 -3.03 18.38
N ALA A 249 -0.10 -3.32 19.14
CA ALA A 249 -0.17 -4.26 20.26
C ALA A 249 -0.93 -3.69 21.47
N SER A 250 -1.05 -2.36 21.58
CA SER A 250 -1.81 -1.70 22.63
C SER A 250 -3.31 -1.61 22.35
N GLU A 251 -3.74 -1.59 21.08
CA GLU A 251 -5.17 -1.54 20.73
C GLU A 251 -5.82 -2.94 20.69
N GLU A 252 -5.09 -3.98 20.33
CA GLU A 252 -5.62 -5.36 20.27
C GLU A 252 -5.78 -6.02 21.66
N ASN A 253 -5.18 -5.45 22.71
CA ASN A 253 -5.29 -5.91 24.10
C ASN A 253 -6.34 -5.14 24.94
N ALA A 254 -7.16 -4.29 24.32
CA ALA A 254 -8.29 -3.69 25.02
C ALA A 254 -9.38 -4.76 25.22
N GLU A 255 -9.47 -5.30 26.44
CA GLU A 255 -10.46 -6.31 26.83
C GLU A 255 -11.91 -5.87 26.50
N PRO A 256 -12.75 -6.76 25.93
CA PRO A 256 -14.16 -6.46 25.76
C PRO A 256 -14.85 -6.45 27.13
N THR A 257 -15.37 -5.30 27.52
CA THR A 257 -16.29 -5.13 28.65
C THR A 257 -17.48 -6.09 28.50
N LYS A 258 -17.64 -7.01 29.46
CA LYS A 258 -18.78 -7.92 29.54
C LYS A 258 -20.07 -7.13 29.78
N GLU A 259 -20.94 -7.04 28.78
CA GLU A 259 -22.34 -6.66 28.98
C GLU A 259 -23.11 -7.85 29.56
N GLU A 260 -23.67 -7.68 30.75
CA GLU A 260 -24.57 -8.64 31.40
C GLU A 260 -25.92 -8.70 30.64
N GLY A 261 -26.31 -9.91 30.26
CA GLY A 261 -27.50 -10.18 29.45
C GLY A 261 -28.81 -9.82 30.16
N ARG A 262 -29.59 -8.93 29.53
CA ARG A 262 -30.99 -8.67 29.87
C ARG A 262 -31.87 -9.72 29.19
N LYS A 263 -32.62 -10.50 29.99
CA LYS A 263 -33.54 -11.57 29.53
C LYS A 263 -34.68 -10.97 28.68
N PRO A 264 -35.17 -11.68 27.64
CA PRO A 264 -36.31 -11.22 26.85
C PRO A 264 -37.64 -11.50 27.56
N ASP A 265 -38.52 -10.51 27.51
CA ASP A 265 -39.87 -10.56 28.08
C ASP A 265 -40.78 -11.53 27.32
N LYS A 266 -41.64 -12.23 28.07
CA LYS A 266 -42.66 -13.17 27.58
C LYS A 266 -43.68 -12.44 26.70
N ILE A 267 -43.83 -12.92 25.46
CA ILE A 267 -45.00 -12.65 24.62
C ILE A 267 -46.15 -13.51 25.16
N ILE A 268 -47.25 -12.87 25.56
CA ILE A 268 -48.52 -13.53 25.89
C ILE A 268 -49.37 -13.54 24.62
N LEU A 269 -49.90 -14.71 24.27
CA LEU A 269 -50.89 -14.94 23.21
C LEU A 269 -52.26 -14.36 23.58
#